data_AF-A0A1G2VGP0-F1
#
_entry.id   AF-A0A1G2VGP0-F1
#
_cell.length_a   1.000
_cell.length_b   1.000
_cell.length_c   1.000
_cell.angle_alpha   90.00
_cell.angle_beta   90.00
_cell.angle_gamma   90.00
#
_symmetry.space_group_name_H-M   'P 1'
#
loop_
_entity.id
_entity.type
_entity.pdbx_description
1 polymer ?
#
loop_
_entity_poly.entity_id
_entity_poly.type
_entity_poly.pdbx_seq_one_letter_code
_entity_poly.pdbx_strand_id
1 'polypeptide(L)'
;MPKYAFFLGGKDAEMVRIADVLGGGGEKFADADLGWGAKASAYGIKIAEAAETGFIPVLVELEVDIDLPQGTVVVDHHGERSAEPASILQVLALLDRKPSRWDELVAANDSGWFHGLQAIGATREEMALVRQADRVAQGITPAHEREAERALTASREMAGAVRVIRMAHSKCATVGDRLAINGVEAGRTMTIPAYLVLSEDGEANFSGDGATAAALHVAFPGGWVGGAGLGQADGSAYWGGYPADLEAVVAFLRERTGYGVGAARARTDIARSVRGPFNNPFEVGTLEAKGYDEMIAGYLTHQHTGL
;
A
#
# COMPACT_ATOMS: atom_id res chain seq x y z
N MET A 1 14.69 25.97 20.50
CA MET A 1 14.36 24.99 19.45
C MET A 1 13.55 25.70 18.38
N PRO A 2 13.76 25.39 17.09
CA PRO A 2 12.89 25.90 16.02
C PRO A 2 11.42 25.58 16.32
N LYS A 3 10.52 26.50 15.96
CA LYS A 3 9.08 26.30 16.09
C LYS A 3 8.56 25.80 14.76
N TYR A 4 8.12 24.55 14.69
CA TYR A 4 7.60 23.97 13.45
C TYR A 4 6.07 24.05 13.37
N ALA A 5 5.56 24.23 12.16
CA ALA A 5 4.16 24.05 11.84
C ALA A 5 4.06 23.00 10.72
N PHE A 6 3.49 21.83 11.04
CA PHE A 6 3.42 20.69 10.12
C PHE A 6 2.14 20.72 9.29
N PHE A 7 2.24 20.32 8.02
CA PHE A 7 1.14 20.24 7.08
C PHE A 7 1.15 18.84 6.47
N LEU A 8 0.12 18.04 6.79
CA LEU A 8 0.11 16.62 6.48
C LEU A 8 -0.58 16.36 5.14
N GLY A 9 0.10 15.61 4.27
CA GLY A 9 -0.49 14.93 3.12
C GLY A 9 -0.90 13.50 3.49
N GLY A 10 -1.17 12.68 2.47
CA GLY A 10 -1.33 11.23 2.57
C GLY A 10 -2.53 10.73 3.40
N LYS A 11 -2.88 9.45 3.22
CA LYS A 11 -4.02 8.81 3.91
C LYS A 11 -3.77 7.33 4.15
N ASP A 12 -2.87 7.06 5.07
CA ASP A 12 -2.33 5.74 5.44
C ASP A 12 -1.94 5.72 6.92
N ALA A 13 -1.42 4.57 7.39
CA ALA A 13 -1.00 4.44 8.78
C ALA A 13 0.14 5.41 9.16
N GLU A 14 0.98 5.79 8.21
CA GLU A 14 2.08 6.70 8.49
C GLU A 14 1.56 8.09 8.86
N MET A 15 0.62 8.62 8.07
CA MET A 15 0.06 9.94 8.35
C MET A 15 -0.74 9.99 9.64
N VAL A 16 -1.52 8.94 9.95
CA VAL A 16 -2.19 8.81 11.26
C VAL A 16 -1.16 8.84 12.38
N ARG A 17 -0.05 8.13 12.22
CA ARG A 17 0.97 8.06 13.25
C ARG A 17 1.73 9.38 13.41
N ILE A 18 2.01 10.09 12.33
CA ILE A 18 2.60 11.43 12.37
C ILE A 18 1.68 12.38 13.13
N ALA A 19 0.37 12.39 12.83
CA ALA A 19 -0.61 13.20 13.54
C ALA A 19 -0.61 12.90 15.06
N ASP A 20 -0.56 11.62 15.46
CA ASP A 20 -0.49 11.21 16.87
C ASP A 20 0.79 11.72 17.57
N VAL A 21 1.94 11.62 16.91
CA VAL A 21 3.23 12.09 17.47
C VAL A 21 3.23 13.60 17.66
N LEU A 22 2.66 14.34 16.70
CA LEU A 22 2.55 15.78 16.75
C LEU A 22 1.55 16.21 17.84
N GLY A 23 0.36 15.63 17.85
CA GLY A 23 -0.68 15.92 18.84
C GLY A 23 -0.27 15.57 20.27
N GLY A 24 0.30 14.37 20.49
CA GLY A 24 0.82 13.96 21.81
C GLY A 24 2.00 14.80 22.29
N GLY A 25 2.70 15.46 21.36
CA GLY A 25 3.78 16.41 21.65
C GLY A 25 3.35 17.85 21.84
N GLY A 26 2.10 18.20 21.56
CA GLY A 26 1.63 19.58 21.50
C GLY A 26 2.22 20.40 20.35
N GLU A 27 2.70 19.73 19.30
CA GLU A 27 3.24 20.39 18.11
C GLU A 27 2.12 21.01 17.28
N LYS A 28 2.41 22.11 16.57
CA LYS A 28 1.42 22.75 15.70
C LYS A 28 1.33 21.98 14.38
N PHE A 29 0.15 21.49 14.02
CA PHE A 29 -0.06 20.84 12.73
C PHE A 29 -1.45 21.11 12.13
N ALA A 30 -1.56 20.88 10.83
CA ALA A 30 -2.82 20.87 10.11
C ALA A 30 -2.91 19.58 9.27
N ASP A 31 -4.06 18.94 9.38
CA ASP A 31 -4.44 17.76 8.61
C ASP A 31 -5.83 18.03 8.00
N ALA A 32 -5.87 18.08 6.67
CA ALA A 32 -7.08 18.30 5.88
C ALA A 32 -7.65 17.00 5.29
N ASP A 33 -7.21 15.83 5.80
CA ASP A 33 -7.63 14.50 5.36
C ASP A 33 -7.42 14.30 3.84
N LEU A 34 -6.25 14.73 3.36
CA LEU A 34 -5.91 14.71 1.94
C LEU A 34 -5.53 13.29 1.49
N GLY A 35 -5.95 12.90 0.29
CA GLY A 35 -5.54 11.62 -0.30
C GLY A 35 -4.09 11.65 -0.81
N TRP A 36 -3.62 10.50 -1.32
CA TRP A 36 -2.34 10.41 -2.02
C TRP A 36 -2.25 11.37 -3.21
N GLY A 37 -1.07 11.95 -3.42
CA GLY A 37 -0.87 13.05 -4.38
C GLY A 37 -1.35 14.41 -3.86
N ALA A 38 -1.45 14.56 -2.54
CA ALA A 38 -1.79 15.82 -1.87
C ALA A 38 -0.81 16.93 -2.26
N LYS A 39 -1.31 18.17 -2.34
CA LYS A 39 -0.54 19.33 -2.81
C LYS A 39 -0.38 20.40 -1.75
N ALA A 40 0.77 21.08 -1.76
CA ALA A 40 1.07 22.17 -0.83
C ALA A 40 0.05 23.32 -0.94
N SER A 41 -0.48 23.58 -2.13
CA SER A 41 -1.53 24.57 -2.39
C SER A 41 -2.79 24.38 -1.53
N ALA A 42 -3.10 23.15 -1.10
CA ALA A 42 -4.21 22.87 -0.18
C ALA A 42 -4.06 23.59 1.17
N TYR A 43 -2.83 23.93 1.55
CA TYR A 43 -2.49 24.64 2.78
C TYR A 43 -1.92 26.04 2.56
N GLY A 44 -1.93 26.58 1.34
CA GLY A 44 -1.15 27.78 0.98
C GLY A 44 -1.31 28.97 1.93
N ILE A 45 -2.56 29.30 2.33
CA ILE A 45 -2.84 30.36 3.30
C ILE A 45 -2.21 30.04 4.67
N LYS A 46 -2.42 28.82 5.18
CA LYS A 46 -1.92 28.40 6.49
C LYS A 46 -0.38 28.31 6.52
N ILE A 47 0.24 27.92 5.41
CA ILE A 47 1.71 27.90 5.24
C ILE A 47 2.27 29.32 5.36
N ALA A 48 1.67 30.28 4.65
CA ALA A 48 2.07 31.68 4.71
C ALA A 48 1.90 32.25 6.13
N GLU A 49 0.74 32.05 6.76
CA GLU A 49 0.47 32.49 8.13
C GLU A 49 1.44 31.88 9.16
N ALA A 50 1.80 30.61 9.01
CA ALA A 50 2.79 29.97 9.87
C ALA A 50 4.15 30.67 9.77
N ALA A 51 4.62 30.94 8.54
CA ALA A 51 5.88 31.64 8.31
C ALA A 51 5.86 33.07 8.87
N GLU A 52 4.78 33.82 8.64
CA GLU A 52 4.62 35.20 9.16
C GLU A 52 4.59 35.25 10.70
N THR A 53 4.09 34.20 11.34
CA THR A 53 4.05 34.07 12.80
C THR A 53 5.33 33.47 13.41
N GLY A 54 6.38 33.31 12.59
CA GLY A 54 7.69 32.86 13.03
C GLY A 54 7.82 31.34 13.22
N PHE A 55 6.89 30.56 12.67
CA PHE A 55 7.02 29.11 12.55
C PHE A 55 7.73 28.74 11.24
N ILE A 56 8.47 27.64 11.25
CA ILE A 56 9.04 27.01 10.06
C ILE A 56 7.99 26.02 9.52
N PRO A 57 7.44 26.23 8.31
CA PRO A 57 6.53 25.27 7.70
C PRO A 57 7.26 23.95 7.41
N VAL A 58 6.64 22.84 7.77
CA VAL A 58 7.10 21.48 7.43
C VAL A 58 5.99 20.80 6.62
N LEU A 59 6.28 20.51 5.36
CA LEU A 59 5.36 19.84 4.45
C LEU A 59 5.68 18.36 4.49
N VAL A 60 4.70 17.54 4.87
CA VAL A 60 4.86 16.09 4.96
C VAL A 60 4.09 15.46 3.81
N GLU A 61 4.81 14.90 2.83
CA GLU A 61 4.25 14.21 1.65
C GLU A 61 3.28 15.06 0.82
N LEU A 62 3.66 16.32 0.64
CA LEU A 62 2.94 17.26 -0.21
C LEU A 62 3.75 17.57 -1.47
N GLU A 63 3.12 17.41 -2.63
CA GLU A 63 3.65 17.92 -3.89
C GLU A 63 3.81 19.45 -3.78
N VAL A 64 5.02 19.94 -4.01
CA VAL A 64 5.31 21.37 -4.00
C VAL A 64 4.86 22.00 -5.32
N ASP A 65 3.65 22.55 -5.33
CA ASP A 65 3.00 23.15 -6.49
C ASP A 65 2.81 24.68 -6.37
N ILE A 66 3.39 25.30 -5.35
CA ILE A 66 3.36 26.74 -5.08
C ILE A 66 4.74 27.23 -4.63
N ASP A 67 4.98 28.54 -4.74
CA ASP A 67 6.15 29.17 -4.13
C ASP A 67 6.05 29.07 -2.59
N LEU A 68 7.12 28.57 -1.97
CA LEU A 68 7.16 28.34 -0.53
C LEU A 68 7.95 29.45 0.19
N PRO A 69 7.58 29.78 1.45
CA PRO A 69 8.40 30.62 2.30
C PRO A 69 9.84 30.09 2.43
N GLN A 70 10.80 31.01 2.55
CA GLN A 70 12.19 30.61 2.75
C GLN A 70 12.36 29.81 4.05
N GLY A 71 13.07 28.69 3.96
CA GLY A 71 13.36 27.83 5.11
C GLY A 71 12.29 26.77 5.37
N THR A 72 11.25 26.67 4.55
CA THR A 72 10.31 25.55 4.57
C THR A 72 11.05 24.22 4.41
N VAL A 73 10.65 23.23 5.22
CA VAL A 73 11.17 21.86 5.20
C VAL A 73 10.20 20.97 4.46
N VAL A 74 10.70 20.08 3.60
CA VAL A 74 9.89 19.09 2.89
C VAL A 74 10.32 17.69 3.35
N VAL A 75 9.41 16.99 4.02
CA VAL A 75 9.53 15.60 4.44
C VAL A 75 8.81 14.73 3.42
N ASP A 76 9.52 13.78 2.83
CA ASP A 76 8.97 12.82 1.87
C ASP A 76 9.97 11.68 1.66
N HIS A 77 9.49 10.50 1.26
CA HIS A 77 10.29 9.36 0.84
C HIS A 77 9.69 8.65 -0.38
N HIS A 78 8.84 9.32 -1.15
CA HIS A 78 8.26 8.75 -2.36
C HIS A 78 9.01 9.16 -3.63
N GLY A 79 8.78 8.43 -4.72
CA GLY A 79 9.35 8.75 -6.04
C GLY A 79 10.87 8.81 -6.05
N GLU A 80 11.45 9.94 -6.45
CA GLU A 80 12.91 10.14 -6.48
C GLU A 80 13.55 10.12 -5.08
N ARG A 81 12.76 10.31 -4.02
CA ARG A 81 13.20 10.30 -2.62
C ARG A 81 13.02 8.94 -1.94
N SER A 82 12.71 7.88 -2.69
CA SER A 82 12.50 6.52 -2.14
C SER A 82 13.69 5.84 -1.48
N ALA A 83 14.86 6.49 -1.49
CA ALA A 83 16.02 6.04 -0.72
C ALA A 83 16.14 6.72 0.65
N GLU A 84 15.31 7.72 0.93
CA GLU A 84 15.30 8.44 2.21
C GLU A 84 14.53 7.64 3.29
N PRO A 85 14.77 7.91 4.59
CA PRO A 85 13.95 7.33 5.66
C PRO A 85 12.47 7.69 5.49
N ALA A 86 11.57 6.80 5.90
CA ALA A 86 10.13 7.07 5.91
C ALA A 86 9.77 8.39 6.63
N SER A 87 8.69 9.04 6.22
CA SER A 87 8.32 10.38 6.68
C SER A 87 8.16 10.46 8.20
N ILE A 88 7.66 9.42 8.87
CA ILE A 88 7.57 9.37 10.33
C ILE A 88 8.95 9.47 11.00
N LEU A 89 9.97 8.83 10.42
CA LEU A 89 11.33 8.87 10.96
C LEU A 89 11.99 10.23 10.74
N GLN A 90 11.72 10.88 9.60
CA GLN A 90 12.17 12.26 9.35
C GLN A 90 11.52 13.24 10.33
N VAL A 91 10.21 13.13 10.57
CA VAL A 91 9.49 13.97 11.55
C VAL A 91 10.04 13.77 12.96
N LEU A 92 10.25 12.52 13.39
CA LEU A 92 10.83 12.24 14.70
C LEU A 92 12.25 12.82 14.85
N ALA A 93 13.07 12.76 13.80
CA ALA A 93 14.39 13.37 13.79
C ALA A 93 14.33 14.90 13.91
N LEU A 94 13.40 15.56 13.21
CA LEU A 94 13.19 17.01 13.33
C LEU A 94 12.80 17.43 14.76
N LEU A 95 12.09 16.57 15.48
CA LEU A 95 11.64 16.79 16.86
C LEU A 95 12.64 16.32 17.92
N ASP A 96 13.82 15.81 17.51
CA ASP A 96 14.82 15.18 18.40
C ASP A 96 14.22 14.06 19.26
N ARG A 97 13.35 13.23 18.67
CA ARG A 97 12.67 12.11 19.31
C ARG A 97 13.19 10.79 18.76
N LYS A 98 13.38 9.81 19.65
CA LYS A 98 13.73 8.44 19.25
C LYS A 98 12.48 7.69 18.78
N PRO A 99 12.57 6.90 17.71
CA PRO A 99 11.47 6.05 17.28
C PRO A 99 11.17 4.98 18.32
N SER A 100 9.89 4.71 18.52
CA SER A 100 9.40 3.51 19.20
C SER A 100 9.32 2.34 18.22
N ARG A 101 9.12 1.12 18.73
CA ARG A 101 8.89 -0.06 17.89
C ARG A 101 7.70 0.11 16.94
N TRP A 102 6.65 0.80 17.36
CA TRP A 102 5.51 1.06 16.49
C TRP A 102 5.86 2.02 15.35
N ASP A 103 6.67 3.05 15.62
CA ASP A 103 7.14 3.99 14.58
C ASP A 103 8.01 3.25 13.54
N GLU A 104 8.87 2.32 13.99
CA GLU A 104 9.67 1.47 13.10
C GLU A 104 8.80 0.55 12.23
N LEU A 105 7.74 -0.04 12.78
CA LEU A 105 6.80 -0.89 12.04
C LEU A 105 6.04 -0.09 10.99
N VAL A 106 5.55 1.10 11.35
CA VAL A 106 4.84 2.00 10.44
C VAL A 106 5.77 2.45 9.31
N ALA A 107 6.99 2.90 9.63
CA ALA A 107 8.00 3.27 8.65
C ALA A 107 8.33 2.13 7.68
N ALA A 108 8.56 0.92 8.20
CA ALA A 108 8.89 -0.24 7.39
C ALA A 108 7.71 -0.69 6.51
N ASN A 109 6.48 -0.56 7.02
CA ASN A 109 5.27 -0.79 6.25
C ASN A 109 5.16 0.18 5.08
N ASP A 110 5.42 1.46 5.31
CA ASP A 110 5.24 2.49 4.30
C ASP A 110 6.28 2.38 3.18
N SER A 111 7.56 2.22 3.55
CA SER A 111 8.66 2.11 2.57
C SER A 111 8.71 0.77 1.82
N GLY A 112 8.16 -0.31 2.37
CA GLY A 112 8.42 -1.66 1.83
C GLY A 112 7.32 -2.69 2.08
N TRP A 113 6.18 -2.29 2.62
CA TRP A 113 5.05 -3.16 2.92
C TRP A 113 5.49 -4.41 3.72
N PHE A 114 5.01 -5.61 3.39
CA PHE A 114 5.44 -6.85 4.05
C PHE A 114 6.95 -7.11 3.98
N HIS A 115 7.62 -6.74 2.89
CA HIS A 115 9.06 -6.96 2.76
C HIS A 115 9.85 -6.06 3.72
N GLY A 116 9.44 -4.80 3.87
CA GLY A 116 10.03 -3.89 4.86
C GLY A 116 9.84 -4.41 6.29
N LEU A 117 8.62 -4.84 6.61
CA LEU A 117 8.31 -5.43 7.92
C LEU A 117 9.16 -6.68 8.22
N GLN A 118 9.35 -7.55 7.23
CA GLN A 118 10.22 -8.73 7.37
C GLN A 118 11.68 -8.33 7.59
N ALA A 119 12.17 -7.33 6.87
CA ALA A 119 13.56 -6.88 6.95
C ALA A 119 13.93 -6.39 8.36
N ILE A 120 12.97 -5.81 9.09
CA ILE A 120 13.15 -5.37 10.49
C ILE A 120 12.77 -6.45 11.52
N GLY A 121 12.54 -7.68 11.08
CA GLY A 121 12.21 -8.83 11.93
C GLY A 121 10.84 -8.73 12.61
N ALA A 122 9.86 -8.09 11.98
CA ALA A 122 8.51 -8.00 12.56
C ALA A 122 7.88 -9.39 12.76
N THR A 123 7.14 -9.57 13.85
CA THR A 123 6.36 -10.79 14.05
C THR A 123 5.12 -10.81 13.18
N ARG A 124 4.46 -11.97 13.08
CA ARG A 124 3.19 -12.11 12.36
C ARG A 124 2.11 -11.19 12.93
N GLU A 125 2.06 -11.07 14.25
CA GLU A 125 1.12 -10.22 14.96
C GLU A 125 1.42 -8.74 14.68
N GLU A 126 2.68 -8.32 14.73
CA GLU A 126 3.09 -6.96 14.38
C GLU A 126 2.72 -6.61 12.92
N MET A 127 3.00 -7.51 11.98
CA MET A 127 2.62 -7.35 10.58
C MET A 127 1.10 -7.23 10.40
N ALA A 128 0.33 -8.11 11.04
CA ALA A 128 -1.13 -8.07 10.94
C ALA A 128 -1.69 -6.76 11.50
N LEU A 129 -1.15 -6.28 12.62
CA LEU A 129 -1.57 -5.04 13.28
C LEU A 129 -1.27 -3.81 12.43
N VAL A 130 -0.04 -3.63 11.96
CA VAL A 130 0.32 -2.44 11.16
C VAL A 130 -0.42 -2.43 9.83
N ARG A 131 -0.57 -3.59 9.18
CA ARG A 131 -1.36 -3.70 7.95
C ARG A 131 -2.82 -3.38 8.18
N GLN A 132 -3.40 -3.81 9.30
CA GLN A 132 -4.76 -3.44 9.65
C GLN A 132 -4.90 -1.93 9.88
N ALA A 133 -3.98 -1.32 10.63
CA ALA A 133 -3.97 0.13 10.87
C ALA A 133 -3.93 0.91 9.54
N ASP A 134 -3.09 0.46 8.60
CA ASP A 134 -2.96 1.07 7.27
C ASP A 134 -4.27 1.00 6.47
N ARG A 135 -4.89 -0.18 6.46
CA ARG A 135 -6.18 -0.37 5.79
C ARG A 135 -7.27 0.50 6.41
N VAL A 136 -7.32 0.60 7.74
CA VAL A 136 -8.28 1.47 8.45
C VAL A 136 -8.07 2.93 8.07
N ALA A 137 -6.81 3.41 8.05
CA ALA A 137 -6.48 4.78 7.65
C ALA A 137 -6.92 5.09 6.21
N GLN A 138 -6.78 4.13 5.29
CA GLN A 138 -7.26 4.22 3.89
C GLN A 138 -8.79 4.12 3.73
N GLY A 139 -9.54 4.08 4.84
CA GLY A 139 -11.00 3.99 4.86
C GLY A 139 -11.55 2.60 4.54
N ILE A 140 -10.75 1.55 4.74
CA ILE A 140 -11.21 0.17 4.52
C ILE A 140 -12.08 -0.25 5.71
N THR A 141 -13.30 -0.66 5.40
CA THR A 141 -14.32 -1.03 6.40
C THR A 141 -14.38 -2.55 6.58
N PRO A 142 -15.01 -3.05 7.65
CA PRO A 142 -15.29 -4.48 7.79
C PRO A 142 -16.12 -5.05 6.62
N ALA A 143 -16.93 -4.24 5.95
CA ALA A 143 -17.67 -4.68 4.77
C ALA A 143 -16.73 -4.91 3.57
N HIS A 144 -15.75 -4.03 3.36
CA HIS A 144 -14.71 -4.22 2.35
C HIS A 144 -13.87 -5.48 2.62
N GLU A 145 -13.54 -5.72 3.89
CA GLU A 145 -12.78 -6.91 4.29
C GLU A 145 -13.52 -8.22 3.97
N ARG A 146 -14.82 -8.29 4.32
CA ARG A 146 -15.66 -9.46 4.01
C ARG A 146 -15.84 -9.67 2.51
N GLU A 147 -15.97 -8.59 1.76
CA GLU A 147 -16.09 -8.63 0.30
C GLU A 147 -14.82 -9.19 -0.36
N ALA A 148 -13.64 -8.75 0.08
CA ALA A 148 -12.37 -9.28 -0.41
C ALA A 148 -12.20 -10.76 -0.11
N GLU A 149 -12.57 -11.21 1.09
CA GLU A 149 -12.55 -12.62 1.46
C GLU A 149 -13.49 -13.47 0.60
N ARG A 150 -14.74 -12.98 0.38
CA ARG A 150 -15.70 -13.61 -0.52
C ARG A 150 -15.14 -13.72 -1.93
N ALA A 151 -14.62 -12.62 -2.48
CA ALA A 151 -14.08 -12.55 -3.83
C ALA A 151 -12.86 -13.48 -4.01
N LEU A 152 -11.95 -13.51 -3.04
CA LEU A 152 -10.82 -14.44 -3.02
C LEU A 152 -11.28 -15.89 -2.91
N THR A 153 -12.30 -16.20 -2.13
CA THR A 153 -12.78 -17.58 -1.98
C THR A 153 -13.51 -18.05 -3.23
N ALA A 154 -14.28 -17.16 -3.87
CA ALA A 154 -15.07 -17.47 -5.07
C ALA A 154 -14.24 -17.43 -6.37
N SER A 155 -13.13 -16.69 -6.41
CA SER A 155 -12.29 -16.56 -7.60
C SER A 155 -11.73 -17.92 -8.02
N ARG A 156 -12.10 -18.33 -9.24
CA ARG A 156 -11.55 -19.49 -9.97
C ARG A 156 -10.98 -19.10 -11.33
N GLU A 157 -11.18 -17.84 -11.74
CA GLU A 157 -10.78 -17.34 -13.04
C GLU A 157 -9.28 -17.04 -13.08
N MET A 158 -8.63 -17.49 -14.16
CA MET A 158 -7.22 -17.25 -14.44
C MET A 158 -7.07 -16.59 -15.82
N ALA A 159 -6.17 -15.62 -15.92
CA ALA A 159 -5.62 -15.09 -17.16
C ALA A 159 -4.16 -15.54 -17.25
N GLY A 160 -3.97 -16.75 -17.77
CA GLY A 160 -2.71 -17.51 -17.68
C GLY A 160 -2.27 -17.74 -16.24
N ALA A 161 -1.15 -17.14 -15.83
CA ALA A 161 -0.64 -17.24 -14.47
C ALA A 161 -1.24 -16.20 -13.50
N VAL A 162 -2.02 -15.24 -14.00
CA VAL A 162 -2.62 -14.16 -13.21
C VAL A 162 -3.98 -14.59 -12.70
N ARG A 163 -4.20 -14.50 -11.39
CA ARG A 163 -5.50 -14.77 -10.79
C ARG A 163 -6.44 -13.57 -10.96
N VAL A 164 -7.63 -13.77 -11.52
CA VAL A 164 -8.62 -12.70 -11.69
C VAL A 164 -9.60 -12.73 -10.51
N ILE A 165 -9.75 -11.58 -9.84
CA ILE A 165 -10.55 -11.39 -8.63
C ILE A 165 -11.55 -10.29 -8.91
N ARG A 166 -12.84 -10.57 -8.73
CA ARG A 166 -13.93 -9.62 -9.03
C ARG A 166 -14.58 -9.15 -7.74
N MET A 167 -14.61 -7.83 -7.53
CA MET A 167 -15.01 -7.19 -6.27
C MET A 167 -15.97 -6.03 -6.50
N ALA A 168 -16.79 -5.72 -5.50
CA ALA A 168 -17.68 -4.56 -5.54
C ALA A 168 -16.95 -3.20 -5.39
N HIS A 169 -15.67 -3.18 -5.00
CA HIS A 169 -14.91 -1.95 -4.71
C HIS A 169 -13.44 -2.08 -5.10
N SER A 170 -12.74 -0.94 -5.24
CA SER A 170 -11.32 -0.89 -5.63
C SER A 170 -10.29 -0.91 -4.50
N LYS A 171 -10.70 -1.11 -3.23
CA LYS A 171 -9.79 -1.23 -2.06
C LYS A 171 -8.94 -2.52 -2.06
N CYS A 172 -7.96 -2.60 -2.98
CA CYS A 172 -7.17 -3.79 -3.31
C CYS A 172 -6.18 -4.23 -2.21
N ALA A 173 -5.84 -3.38 -1.26
CA ALA A 173 -4.99 -3.75 -0.12
C ALA A 173 -5.56 -4.94 0.68
N THR A 174 -6.90 -5.06 0.74
CA THR A 174 -7.60 -6.21 1.33
C THR A 174 -7.25 -7.55 0.67
N VAL A 175 -6.97 -7.54 -0.64
CA VAL A 175 -6.60 -8.74 -1.41
C VAL A 175 -5.10 -9.01 -1.28
N GLY A 176 -4.28 -7.99 -1.50
CA GLY A 176 -2.82 -8.11 -1.43
C GLY A 176 -2.35 -8.64 -0.10
N ASP A 177 -2.88 -8.09 1.01
CA ASP A 177 -2.48 -8.48 2.36
C ASP A 177 -2.80 -9.95 2.67
N ARG A 178 -3.98 -10.43 2.23
CA ARG A 178 -4.37 -11.83 2.42
C ARG A 178 -3.49 -12.79 1.60
N LEU A 179 -3.18 -12.42 0.36
CA LEU A 179 -2.31 -13.24 -0.49
C LEU A 179 -0.88 -13.31 0.07
N ALA A 180 -0.37 -12.20 0.63
CA ALA A 180 0.92 -12.14 1.29
C ALA A 180 0.97 -13.04 2.54
N ILE A 181 0.03 -12.88 3.48
CA ILE A 181 -0.02 -13.66 4.73
C ILE A 181 -0.13 -15.17 4.44
N ASN A 182 -1.03 -15.57 3.54
CA ASN A 182 -1.18 -16.98 3.14
C ASN A 182 0.10 -17.54 2.49
N GLY A 183 0.89 -16.69 1.82
CA GLY A 183 2.20 -17.04 1.29
C GLY A 183 3.18 -17.41 2.39
N VAL A 184 3.27 -16.57 3.43
CA VAL A 184 4.12 -16.79 4.61
C VAL A 184 3.72 -18.06 5.36
N GLU A 185 2.43 -18.26 5.60
CA GLU A 185 1.92 -19.40 6.36
C GLU A 185 2.24 -20.75 5.71
N ALA A 186 2.38 -20.78 4.39
CA ALA A 186 2.75 -21.98 3.64
C ALA A 186 4.27 -22.27 3.64
N GLY A 187 5.07 -21.53 4.41
CA GLY A 187 6.53 -21.68 4.47
C GLY A 187 7.24 -21.30 3.17
N ARG A 188 6.58 -20.54 2.30
CA ARG A 188 7.16 -20.03 1.06
C ARG A 188 7.87 -18.70 1.34
N THR A 189 8.93 -18.41 0.59
CA THR A 189 9.40 -17.03 0.42
C THR A 189 8.20 -16.17 0.04
N MET A 190 8.06 -14.96 0.59
CA MET A 190 6.96 -14.02 0.34
C MET A 190 6.83 -13.71 -1.15
N THR A 191 6.19 -14.61 -1.88
CA THR A 191 5.95 -14.53 -3.33
C THR A 191 4.46 -14.45 -3.45
N ILE A 192 3.98 -13.24 -3.69
CA ILE A 192 2.56 -12.99 -3.86
C ILE A 192 2.23 -13.42 -5.28
N PRO A 193 1.31 -14.38 -5.48
CA PRO A 193 0.93 -14.76 -6.82
C PRO A 193 0.36 -13.55 -7.54
N ALA A 194 0.71 -13.38 -8.82
CA ALA A 194 0.19 -12.28 -9.61
C ALA A 194 -1.35 -12.32 -9.64
N TYR A 195 -1.97 -11.16 -9.45
CA TYR A 195 -3.42 -11.03 -9.43
C TYR A 195 -3.88 -9.77 -10.16
N LEU A 196 -5.11 -9.83 -10.66
CA LEU A 196 -5.86 -8.72 -11.22
C LEU A 196 -7.16 -8.59 -10.43
N VAL A 197 -7.37 -7.44 -9.77
CA VAL A 197 -8.66 -7.06 -9.22
C VAL A 197 -9.43 -6.28 -10.28
N LEU A 198 -10.68 -6.68 -10.51
CA LEU A 198 -11.65 -5.97 -11.33
C LEU A 198 -12.79 -5.53 -10.43
N SER A 199 -13.03 -4.23 -10.38
CA SER A 199 -13.97 -3.60 -9.46
C SER A 199 -15.21 -3.10 -10.18
N GLU A 200 -16.37 -3.15 -9.53
CA GLU A 200 -17.66 -2.70 -10.11
C GLU A 200 -17.70 -1.20 -10.43
N ASP A 201 -16.84 -0.41 -9.80
CA ASP A 201 -16.62 1.01 -10.11
C ASP A 201 -15.84 1.24 -11.43
N GLY A 202 -15.49 0.16 -12.13
CA GLY A 202 -14.75 0.20 -13.39
C GLY A 202 -13.23 0.22 -13.21
N GLU A 203 -12.72 0.15 -11.97
CA GLU A 203 -11.29 0.12 -11.72
C GLU A 203 -10.70 -1.28 -11.94
N ALA A 204 -9.54 -1.35 -12.59
CA ALA A 204 -8.74 -2.55 -12.74
C ALA A 204 -7.38 -2.34 -12.08
N ASN A 205 -6.96 -3.28 -11.22
CA ASN A 205 -5.69 -3.22 -10.50
C ASN A 205 -4.92 -4.53 -10.64
N PHE A 206 -3.79 -4.48 -11.33
CA PHE A 206 -2.85 -5.59 -11.47
C PHE A 206 -1.70 -5.45 -10.46
N SER A 207 -1.33 -6.57 -9.83
CA SER A 207 -0.11 -6.70 -9.04
C SER A 207 0.62 -7.97 -9.48
N GLY A 208 1.90 -7.86 -9.81
CA GLY A 208 2.69 -8.95 -10.36
C GLY A 208 4.05 -8.48 -10.88
N ASP A 209 4.48 -9.01 -12.02
CA ASP A 209 5.77 -8.65 -12.60
C ASP A 209 5.75 -7.29 -13.30
N GLY A 210 6.89 -6.61 -13.28
CA GLY A 210 7.10 -5.29 -13.88
C GLY A 210 6.95 -5.23 -15.39
N ALA A 211 7.34 -6.28 -16.11
CA ALA A 211 7.20 -6.32 -17.55
C ALA A 211 5.72 -6.38 -17.97
N THR A 212 4.87 -7.03 -17.19
CA THR A 212 3.41 -7.06 -17.40
C THR A 212 2.76 -5.74 -16.99
N ALA A 213 3.12 -5.17 -15.84
CA ALA A 213 2.61 -3.87 -15.40
C ALA A 213 2.90 -2.75 -16.42
N ALA A 214 4.13 -2.68 -16.92
CA ALA A 214 4.52 -1.70 -17.94
C ALA A 214 3.73 -1.88 -19.24
N ALA A 215 3.45 -3.12 -19.65
CA ALA A 215 2.71 -3.39 -20.87
C ALA A 215 1.22 -3.08 -20.75
N LEU A 216 0.61 -3.32 -19.58
CA LEU A 216 -0.75 -2.88 -19.28
C LEU A 216 -0.87 -1.36 -19.39
N HIS A 217 0.11 -0.60 -18.88
CA HIS A 217 0.11 0.86 -18.97
C HIS A 217 0.16 1.38 -20.42
N VAL A 218 0.92 0.71 -21.29
CA VAL A 218 0.96 1.06 -22.71
C VAL A 218 -0.35 0.70 -23.43
N ALA A 219 -0.92 -0.48 -23.11
CA ALA A 219 -2.14 -0.97 -23.77
C ALA A 219 -3.40 -0.22 -23.32
N PHE A 220 -3.43 0.23 -22.06
CA PHE A 220 -4.56 0.92 -21.42
C PHE A 220 -4.08 2.27 -20.86
N PRO A 221 -3.94 3.29 -21.72
CA PRO A 221 -3.43 4.60 -21.32
C PRO A 221 -4.41 5.33 -20.39
N GLY A 222 -3.88 6.23 -19.55
CA GLY A 222 -4.66 6.99 -18.57
C GLY A 222 -4.72 6.37 -17.18
N GLY A 223 -4.13 5.19 -16.99
CA GLY A 223 -3.88 4.59 -15.68
C GLY A 223 -2.57 5.05 -15.03
N TRP A 224 -2.25 4.45 -13.90
CA TRP A 224 -1.01 4.64 -13.14
C TRP A 224 -0.22 3.34 -13.03
N VAL A 225 1.08 3.47 -12.73
CA VAL A 225 2.00 2.35 -12.49
C VAL A 225 2.94 2.68 -11.35
N GLY A 226 3.48 1.64 -10.72
CA GLY A 226 4.54 1.81 -9.74
C GLY A 226 5.16 0.49 -9.32
N GLY A 227 6.05 0.58 -8.33
CA GLY A 227 6.88 -0.52 -7.84
C GLY A 227 8.30 -0.50 -8.42
N ALA A 228 9.27 -0.83 -7.56
CA ALA A 228 10.70 -0.78 -7.90
C ALA A 228 11.09 -1.69 -9.08
N GLY A 229 10.28 -2.71 -9.36
CA GLY A 229 10.49 -3.63 -10.47
C GLY A 229 9.88 -3.20 -11.80
N LEU A 230 9.27 -2.02 -11.93
CA LEU A 230 8.56 -1.62 -13.15
C LEU A 230 9.41 -1.81 -14.42
N GLY A 231 8.86 -2.52 -15.40
CA GLY A 231 9.55 -2.89 -16.65
C GLY A 231 10.46 -4.14 -16.57
N GLN A 232 10.68 -4.70 -15.38
CA GLN A 232 11.52 -5.88 -15.16
C GLN A 232 10.66 -7.14 -15.00
N ALA A 233 11.07 -8.26 -15.60
CA ALA A 233 10.29 -9.50 -15.57
C ALA A 233 10.40 -10.27 -14.24
N ASP A 234 11.47 -10.02 -13.48
CA ASP A 234 11.75 -10.56 -12.15
C ASP A 234 11.49 -9.56 -11.02
N GLY A 235 11.18 -8.31 -11.37
CA GLY A 235 10.82 -7.25 -10.43
C GLY A 235 9.31 -7.19 -10.17
N SER A 236 8.93 -6.89 -8.92
CA SER A 236 7.53 -6.66 -8.54
C SER A 236 7.07 -5.24 -8.92
N ALA A 237 5.88 -5.14 -9.50
CA ALA A 237 5.24 -3.88 -9.85
C ALA A 237 3.71 -4.00 -9.83
N TYR A 238 3.05 -2.86 -10.01
CA TYR A 238 1.61 -2.77 -10.14
C TYR A 238 1.19 -1.82 -11.26
N TRP A 239 -0.02 -2.01 -11.74
CA TRP A 239 -0.73 -1.14 -12.67
C TRP A 239 -2.16 -0.96 -12.19
N GLY A 240 -2.70 0.25 -12.29
CA GLY A 240 -4.11 0.55 -12.01
C GLY A 240 -4.71 1.47 -13.06
N GLY A 241 -6.02 1.40 -13.29
CA GLY A 241 -6.70 2.31 -14.20
C GLY A 241 -8.19 2.02 -14.37
N TYR A 242 -8.85 2.88 -15.15
CA TYR A 242 -10.28 2.76 -15.50
C TYR A 242 -10.43 2.47 -17.00
N PRO A 243 -10.12 1.25 -17.46
CA PRO A 243 -10.29 0.91 -18.87
C PRO A 243 -11.77 0.94 -19.24
N ALA A 244 -12.07 1.31 -20.49
CA ALA A 244 -13.45 1.32 -21.00
C ALA A 244 -14.11 -0.08 -21.00
N ASP A 245 -13.30 -1.13 -21.05
CA ASP A 245 -13.73 -2.52 -20.97
C ASP A 245 -12.78 -3.31 -20.06
N LEU A 246 -13.30 -3.77 -18.91
CA LEU A 246 -12.56 -4.59 -17.95
C LEU A 246 -12.18 -5.96 -18.54
N GLU A 247 -13.01 -6.51 -19.44
CA GLU A 247 -12.73 -7.82 -20.06
C GLU A 247 -11.59 -7.74 -21.08
N ALA A 248 -11.39 -6.57 -21.69
CA ALA A 248 -10.24 -6.33 -22.56
C ALA A 248 -8.91 -6.49 -21.80
N VAL A 249 -8.86 -6.11 -20.51
CA VAL A 249 -7.68 -6.33 -19.66
C VAL A 249 -7.43 -7.83 -19.43
N VAL A 250 -8.49 -8.58 -19.15
CA VAL A 250 -8.40 -10.04 -18.97
C VAL A 250 -7.92 -10.71 -20.26
N ALA A 251 -8.47 -10.31 -21.41
CA ALA A 251 -8.07 -10.81 -22.72
C ALA A 251 -6.59 -10.50 -23.02
N PHE A 252 -6.17 -9.26 -22.78
CA PHE A 252 -4.77 -8.84 -22.94
C PHE A 252 -3.81 -9.71 -22.10
N LEU A 253 -4.15 -9.96 -20.83
CA LEU A 253 -3.35 -10.82 -19.98
C LEU A 253 -3.33 -12.27 -20.47
N ARG A 254 -4.46 -12.81 -20.95
CA ARG A 254 -4.51 -14.16 -21.53
C ARG A 254 -3.60 -14.30 -22.75
N GLU A 255 -3.58 -13.31 -23.63
CA GLU A 255 -2.72 -13.32 -24.82
C GLU A 255 -1.23 -13.24 -24.42
N ARG A 256 -0.90 -12.34 -23.49
CA ARG A 256 0.48 -12.12 -23.04
C ARG A 256 1.05 -13.30 -22.27
N THR A 257 0.22 -13.95 -21.46
CA THR A 257 0.59 -15.15 -20.69
C THR A 257 0.40 -16.45 -21.50
N GLY A 258 -0.12 -16.36 -22.73
CA GLY A 258 -0.72 -17.50 -23.44
C GLY A 258 -0.67 -17.53 -24.97
N TYR A 259 0.19 -16.78 -25.68
CA TYR A 259 0.53 -17.04 -27.10
C TYR A 259 1.99 -16.66 -27.46
N GLY A 260 2.93 -17.51 -27.02
CA GLY A 260 4.14 -17.96 -27.74
C GLY A 260 5.29 -17.01 -28.11
N VAL A 261 6.39 -17.01 -27.31
CA VAL A 261 7.78 -17.38 -27.71
C VAL A 261 8.55 -17.78 -26.43
N GLY A 262 8.97 -19.05 -26.27
CA GLY A 262 10.01 -19.42 -25.28
C GLY A 262 9.78 -20.63 -24.37
N ALA A 263 8.55 -21.14 -24.20
CA ALA A 263 8.28 -22.26 -23.27
C ALA A 263 8.45 -23.68 -23.89
N ALA A 264 9.19 -23.81 -24.99
CA ALA A 264 9.50 -25.10 -25.63
C ALA A 264 10.83 -25.72 -25.16
N ARG A 265 11.54 -25.14 -24.18
CA ARG A 265 12.82 -25.69 -23.67
C ARG A 265 12.85 -26.13 -22.20
N ALA A 266 11.74 -26.04 -21.47
CA ALA A 266 11.70 -26.44 -20.05
C ALA A 266 10.72 -27.59 -19.73
N ARG A 267 10.18 -28.28 -20.74
CA ARG A 267 9.19 -29.36 -20.55
C ARG A 267 9.77 -30.79 -20.61
N THR A 268 11.08 -30.97 -20.44
CA THR A 268 11.69 -32.31 -20.45
C THR A 268 12.12 -32.83 -19.07
N ASP A 269 12.25 -32.00 -18.03
CA ASP A 269 12.88 -32.45 -16.77
C ASP A 269 11.99 -32.48 -15.52
N ILE A 270 10.74 -32.03 -15.57
CA ILE A 270 9.81 -32.07 -14.40
C ILE A 270 8.77 -33.21 -14.52
N ALA A 271 8.77 -33.98 -15.62
CA ALA A 271 7.84 -35.09 -15.81
C ALA A 271 8.22 -36.38 -15.06
N ARG A 272 9.33 -36.38 -14.28
CA ARG A 272 9.81 -37.59 -13.58
C ARG A 272 9.59 -37.62 -12.06
N SER A 273 9.18 -36.53 -11.41
CA SER A 273 9.15 -36.50 -9.93
C SER A 273 7.77 -36.45 -9.25
N VAL A 274 6.64 -36.43 -9.97
CA VAL A 274 5.33 -36.34 -9.33
C VAL A 274 4.42 -37.50 -9.73
N ARG A 275 4.66 -38.67 -9.12
CA ARG A 275 3.62 -39.68 -8.88
C ARG A 275 3.38 -39.73 -7.37
N GLY A 276 2.34 -39.03 -6.91
CA GLY A 276 1.81 -39.08 -5.55
C GLY A 276 0.41 -38.46 -5.55
N PRO A 277 -0.54 -38.94 -4.73
CA PRO A 277 -1.96 -38.63 -4.89
C PRO A 277 -2.25 -37.17 -4.52
N PHE A 278 -2.94 -36.48 -5.42
CA PHE A 278 -3.42 -35.11 -5.23
C PHE A 278 -4.49 -35.07 -4.14
N ASN A 279 -4.21 -34.40 -3.03
CA ASN A 279 -5.20 -33.85 -2.10
C ASN A 279 -5.21 -32.31 -2.21
N ASN A 280 -6.40 -31.76 -2.32
CA ASN A 280 -6.76 -30.36 -2.55
C ASN A 280 -6.35 -29.45 -1.36
N PRO A 281 -5.52 -28.38 -1.53
CA PRO A 281 -5.04 -27.57 -0.41
C PRO A 281 -5.60 -26.13 -0.40
N PHE A 282 -6.93 -25.96 -0.46
CA PHE A 282 -7.57 -24.67 -0.22
C PHE A 282 -8.69 -24.80 0.81
N GLU A 283 -8.33 -25.18 2.04
CA GLU A 283 -9.15 -24.90 3.22
C GLU A 283 -8.61 -23.63 3.89
N VAL A 284 -9.39 -22.56 3.84
CA VAL A 284 -9.12 -21.29 4.50
C VAL A 284 -9.57 -21.45 5.95
N GLY A 285 -8.62 -21.45 6.89
CA GLY A 285 -8.92 -21.49 8.31
C GLY A 285 -9.51 -20.15 8.78
N THR A 286 -10.68 -20.20 9.41
CA THR A 286 -11.34 -19.04 10.03
C THR A 286 -10.59 -18.62 11.30
N LEU A 287 -10.09 -17.39 11.35
CA LEU A 287 -9.61 -16.78 12.59
C LEU A 287 -10.81 -16.26 13.42
N GLU A 288 -10.87 -16.64 14.69
CA GLU A 288 -11.95 -16.24 15.61
C GLU A 288 -11.92 -14.74 15.90
N ALA A 289 -13.02 -14.06 15.54
CA ALA A 289 -13.19 -12.60 15.59
C ALA A 289 -13.20 -11.95 16.99
N LYS A 290 -13.20 -12.71 18.09
CA LYS A 290 -13.56 -12.18 19.42
C LYS A 290 -12.45 -11.41 20.15
N GLY A 291 -11.18 -11.56 19.79
CA GLY A 291 -10.08 -10.79 20.39
C GLY A 291 -9.73 -9.48 19.67
N TYR A 292 -10.24 -9.30 18.44
CA TYR A 292 -9.86 -8.19 17.55
C TYR A 292 -10.69 -6.92 17.81
N ASP A 293 -11.98 -7.05 18.15
CA ASP A 293 -12.89 -5.91 18.35
C ASP A 293 -12.58 -5.07 19.61
N GLU A 294 -12.01 -5.68 20.66
CA GLU A 294 -11.65 -4.96 21.90
C GLU A 294 -10.39 -4.08 21.73
N MET A 295 -9.48 -4.48 20.84
CA MET A 295 -8.29 -3.70 20.49
C MET A 295 -8.64 -2.51 19.56
N ILE A 296 -9.67 -2.66 18.73
CA ILE A 296 -10.22 -1.63 17.84
C ILE A 296 -10.83 -0.45 18.62
N ALA A 297 -11.48 -0.71 19.76
CA ALA A 297 -12.11 0.33 20.57
C ALA A 297 -11.12 1.33 21.19
N GLY A 298 -9.87 0.90 21.42
CA GLY A 298 -8.81 1.78 21.93
C GLY A 298 -8.27 2.76 20.88
N TYR A 299 -8.35 2.43 19.59
CA TYR A 299 -7.75 3.22 18.51
C TYR A 299 -8.70 4.31 17.95
N LEU A 300 -10.02 4.08 18.00
CA LEU A 300 -11.02 5.01 17.44
C LEU A 300 -11.39 6.19 18.37
N THR A 301 -10.80 6.30 19.56
CA THR A 301 -11.20 7.31 20.57
C THR A 301 -10.38 8.60 20.58
N HIS A 302 -9.48 8.83 19.60
CA HIS A 302 -8.63 10.04 19.56
C HIS A 302 -8.81 10.92 18.31
N GLN A 303 -10.02 10.95 17.73
CA GLN A 303 -10.38 12.06 16.83
C GLN A 303 -10.83 13.29 17.63
N HIS A 304 -9.86 14.08 18.08
CA HIS A 304 -10.12 15.43 18.58
C HIS A 304 -9.54 16.46 17.62
N THR A 305 -10.45 17.25 17.05
CA THR A 305 -10.18 18.51 16.36
C THR A 305 -9.43 19.46 17.30
N GLY A 306 -8.17 19.74 16.95
CA GLY A 306 -7.32 20.73 17.60
C GLY A 306 -7.08 21.93 16.70
N LEU A 307 -8.12 22.74 16.49
CA LEU A 307 -8.05 24.17 16.16
C LEU A 307 -9.12 24.90 16.99
#